data_AF-M2QDB2-F1
#
_entry.id   AF-M2QDB2-F1
#
_cell.length_a   1.000
_cell.length_b   1.000
_cell.length_c   1.000
_cell.angle_alpha   90.00
_cell.angle_beta   90.00
_cell.angle_gamma   90.00
#
_symmetry.space_group_name_H-M   'P 1'
#
loop_
_entity.id
_entity.type
_entity.pdbx_description
1 polymer ?
#
loop_
_entity_poly.entity_id
_entity_poly.type
_entity_poly.pdbx_seq_one_letter_code
_entity_poly.pdbx_strand_id
1 'polypeptide(L)'
;MKTYLQSLPEPLLTANIGQEVVKIFSSVPNNTTTSQLKELILQIPNENRQLLLALVNLAHLISTQQQFNKMDRVNMGTIFGPYIFWKEYSMKSISEVKCVNALFTYLITNISDFIDVMLD
;
A
#
# COMPACT_ATOMS: atom_id res chain seq x y z
N MET A 1 2.41 -15.59 -3.87
CA MET A 1 1.96 -14.26 -3.36
C MET A 1 1.92 -13.20 -4.45
N LYS A 2 3.04 -12.82 -5.10
CA LYS A 2 3.02 -11.82 -6.20
C LYS A 2 2.04 -12.20 -7.32
N THR A 3 2.09 -13.45 -7.78
CA THR A 3 1.17 -14.00 -8.78
C THR A 3 -0.29 -14.02 -8.34
N TYR A 4 -0.54 -14.21 -7.03
CA TYR A 4 -1.90 -14.20 -6.48
C TYR A 4 -2.49 -12.78 -6.49
N LEU A 5 -1.72 -11.79 -6.07
CA LEU A 5 -2.16 -10.39 -6.11
C LEU A 5 -2.45 -9.94 -7.56
N GLN A 6 -1.65 -10.41 -8.51
CA GLN A 6 -1.87 -10.14 -9.94
C GLN A 6 -3.05 -10.90 -10.55
N SER A 7 -3.52 -11.98 -9.92
CA SER A 7 -4.67 -12.75 -10.41
C SER A 7 -6.01 -12.25 -9.86
N LEU A 8 -6.01 -11.25 -8.98
CA LEU A 8 -7.25 -10.66 -8.49
C LEU A 8 -8.00 -9.97 -9.64
N PRO A 9 -9.34 -10.04 -9.65
CA PRO A 9 -10.15 -9.39 -10.69
C PRO A 9 -10.12 -7.86 -10.60
N GLU A 10 -9.81 -7.30 -9.42
CA GLU A 10 -9.64 -5.87 -9.21
C GLU A 10 -8.41 -5.63 -8.31
N PRO A 11 -7.71 -4.48 -8.47
CA PRO A 11 -6.75 -3.99 -7.50
C PRO A 11 -7.15 -4.19 -6.04
N LEU A 12 -6.18 -4.53 -5.18
CA LEU A 12 -6.42 -4.66 -3.74
C LEU A 12 -6.99 -3.37 -3.14
N LEU A 13 -6.43 -2.22 -3.54
CA LEU A 13 -6.94 -0.91 -3.16
C LEU A 13 -8.24 -0.53 -3.86
N THR A 14 -8.81 -1.32 -4.77
CA THR A 14 -9.84 -0.90 -5.75
C THR A 14 -9.36 0.21 -6.70
N ALA A 15 -10.06 0.38 -7.82
CA ALA A 15 -9.72 1.40 -8.80
C ALA A 15 -9.84 2.83 -8.23
N ASN A 16 -10.92 3.10 -7.47
CA ASN A 16 -11.23 4.44 -6.97
C ASN A 16 -10.26 4.88 -5.87
N ILE A 17 -10.08 4.08 -4.82
CA ILE A 17 -9.20 4.47 -3.70
C ILE A 17 -7.74 4.52 -4.14
N GLY A 18 -7.31 3.64 -5.05
CA GLY A 18 -5.97 3.72 -5.63
C GLY A 18 -5.69 5.03 -6.36
N GLN A 19 -6.68 5.63 -7.03
CA GLN A 19 -6.53 6.95 -7.65
C GLN A 19 -6.45 8.07 -6.61
N GLU A 20 -7.26 8.03 -5.56
CA GLU A 20 -7.20 9.00 -4.46
C GLU A 20 -5.85 8.96 -3.72
N VAL A 21 -5.32 7.76 -3.49
CA VAL A 21 -3.97 7.56 -2.96
C VAL A 21 -2.93 8.23 -3.86
N VAL A 22 -3.00 7.99 -5.17
CA VAL A 22 -2.07 8.62 -6.12
C VAL A 22 -2.14 10.14 -6.01
N LYS A 23 -3.35 10.72 -5.91
CA LYS A 23 -3.52 12.18 -5.74
C LYS A 23 -2.85 12.68 -4.47
N ILE A 24 -3.10 12.03 -3.33
CA ILE A 24 -2.51 12.38 -2.02
C ILE A 24 -0.98 12.37 -2.10
N PHE A 25 -0.39 11.27 -2.59
CA PHE A 25 1.07 11.09 -2.61
C PHE A 25 1.77 11.83 -3.77
N SER A 26 1.03 12.31 -4.77
CA SER A 26 1.55 13.17 -5.84
C SER A 26 1.59 14.65 -5.44
N SER A 27 0.85 15.04 -4.41
CA SER A 27 0.86 16.42 -3.90
C SER A 27 2.14 16.72 -3.12
N VAL A 28 2.64 17.96 -3.26
CA VAL A 28 3.87 18.48 -2.61
C VAL A 28 3.85 18.17 -1.11
N PRO A 29 4.98 17.78 -0.49
CA PRO A 29 4.96 17.16 0.82
C PRO A 29 4.51 18.19 1.86
N ASN A 30 3.51 17.81 2.68
CA ASN A 30 3.49 18.08 4.13
C ASN A 30 2.18 17.68 4.84
N ASN A 31 1.09 17.33 4.15
CA ASN A 31 -0.20 17.13 4.82
C ASN A 31 -0.89 15.79 4.51
N THR A 32 -0.15 14.72 4.18
CA THR A 32 -0.75 13.39 4.25
C THR A 32 -0.98 13.06 5.71
N THR A 33 -2.19 13.31 6.20
CA THR A 33 -2.55 12.99 7.58
C THR A 33 -2.90 11.51 7.65
N THR A 34 -2.40 10.83 8.69
CA THR A 34 -2.79 9.44 9.00
C THR A 34 -4.31 9.27 8.98
N SER A 35 -5.04 10.28 9.47
CA SER A 35 -6.51 10.31 9.47
C SER A 35 -7.12 10.24 8.07
N GLN A 36 -6.63 11.02 7.11
CA GLN A 36 -7.13 10.96 5.73
C GLN A 36 -6.91 9.58 5.09
N LEU A 37 -5.77 8.94 5.37
CA LEU A 37 -5.51 7.59 4.88
C LEU A 37 -6.40 6.55 5.56
N LYS A 38 -6.68 6.69 6.86
CA LYS A 38 -7.62 5.82 7.57
C LYS A 38 -9.01 5.87 6.93
N GLU A 39 -9.53 7.07 6.66
CA GLU A 39 -10.84 7.25 6.03
C GLU A 39 -10.92 6.62 4.64
N LEU A 40 -9.84 6.67 3.86
CA LEU A 40 -9.77 6.00 2.56
C LEU A 40 -9.69 4.48 2.70
N ILE A 41 -8.91 3.97 3.66
CA ILE A 41 -8.78 2.53 3.87
C ILE A 41 -10.10 1.92 4.32
N LEU A 42 -10.88 2.60 5.17
CA LEU A 42 -12.23 2.15 5.58
C LEU A 42 -13.20 1.93 4.39
N GLN A 43 -12.97 2.59 3.26
CA GLN A 43 -13.80 2.44 2.06
C GLN A 43 -13.40 1.24 1.20
N ILE A 44 -12.22 0.64 1.43
CA ILE A 44 -11.78 -0.59 0.76
C ILE A 44 -12.62 -1.76 1.31
N PRO A 45 -13.04 -2.77 0.52
CA PRO A 45 -13.74 -3.94 1.04
C PRO A 45 -13.01 -4.63 2.20
N ASN A 46 -13.76 -5.16 3.18
CA ASN A 46 -13.18 -5.73 4.41
C ASN A 46 -12.12 -6.81 4.12
N GLU A 47 -12.43 -7.76 3.23
CA GLU A 47 -11.52 -8.83 2.83
C GLU A 47 -10.21 -8.29 2.24
N ASN A 48 -10.29 -7.20 1.47
CA ASN A 48 -9.14 -6.52 0.89
C ASN A 48 -8.32 -5.78 1.96
N ARG A 49 -8.97 -5.16 2.96
CA ARG A 49 -8.28 -4.53 4.10
C ARG A 49 -7.51 -5.55 4.93
N GLN A 50 -8.12 -6.69 5.23
CA GLN A 50 -7.48 -7.78 5.98
C GLN A 50 -6.27 -8.34 5.22
N LEU A 51 -6.40 -8.54 3.90
CA LEU A 51 -5.28 -8.93 3.06
C LEU A 51 -4.19 -7.86 3.01
N LEU A 52 -4.55 -6.58 2.91
CA LEU A 52 -3.60 -5.47 2.97
C LEU A 52 -2.83 -5.47 4.30
N LEU A 53 -3.52 -5.65 5.44
CA LEU A 53 -2.90 -5.77 6.75
C LEU A 53 -1.91 -6.93 6.81
N ALA A 54 -2.31 -8.11 6.31
CA ALA A 54 -1.43 -9.28 6.29
C ALA A 54 -0.16 -9.01 5.47
N LEU A 55 -0.28 -8.35 4.31
CA LEU A 55 0.86 -7.97 3.48
C LEU A 55 1.77 -6.95 4.16
N VAL A 56 1.19 -5.90 4.77
CA VAL A 56 1.96 -4.86 5.44
C VAL A 56 2.67 -5.41 6.67
N ASN A 57 2.02 -6.28 7.46
CA ASN A 57 2.64 -6.96 8.59
C ASN A 57 3.79 -7.89 8.17
N LEU A 58 3.58 -8.69 7.11
CA LEU A 58 4.64 -9.52 6.56
C LEU A 58 5.82 -8.65 6.12
N ALA A 59 5.55 -7.55 5.43
CA ALA A 59 6.58 -6.64 4.96
C ALA A 59 7.32 -5.94 6.11
N HIS A 60 6.58 -5.54 7.16
CA HIS A 60 7.14 -5.00 8.38
C HIS A 60 8.11 -6.00 9.02
N LEU A 61 7.69 -7.25 9.23
CA LEU A 61 8.51 -8.30 9.80
C LEU A 61 9.80 -8.53 9.00
N ILE A 62 9.70 -8.62 7.67
CA ILE A 62 10.88 -8.74 6.79
C ILE A 62 11.82 -7.55 6.97
N SER A 63 11.27 -6.33 7.02
CA SER A 63 12.06 -5.10 7.17
C SER A 63 12.78 -4.98 8.52
N THR A 64 12.28 -5.60 9.59
CA THR A 64 12.98 -5.64 10.88
C THR A 64 14.28 -6.46 10.83
N GLN A 65 14.41 -7.36 9.85
CA GLN A 65 15.59 -8.21 9.65
C GLN A 65 16.56 -7.63 8.59
N GLN A 66 16.45 -6.34 8.27
CA GLN A 66 17.22 -5.65 7.21
C GLN A 66 18.74 -5.83 7.33
N GLN A 67 19.28 -5.99 8.54
CA GLN A 67 20.72 -6.24 8.74
C GLN A 67 21.21 -7.51 8.02
N PHE A 68 20.35 -8.54 7.94
CA PHE A 68 20.65 -9.84 7.33
C PHE A 68 20.15 -9.95 5.88
N ASN A 69 18.90 -9.56 5.62
CA ASN A 69 18.27 -9.74 4.31
C ASN A 69 18.43 -8.53 3.37
N LYS A 70 18.95 -7.39 3.87
CA LYS A 70 19.14 -6.13 3.13
C LYS A 70 17.85 -5.50 2.58
N MET A 71 16.69 -5.93 3.10
CA MET A 71 15.38 -5.43 2.72
C MET A 71 14.91 -4.41 3.76
N ASP A 72 15.04 -3.12 3.46
CA ASP A 72 14.46 -2.06 4.28
C ASP A 72 12.99 -1.79 3.89
N ARG A 73 12.33 -0.88 4.62
CA ARG A 73 10.92 -0.53 4.37
C ARG A 73 10.68 0.06 2.98
N VAL A 74 11.65 0.78 2.43
CA VAL A 74 11.56 1.43 1.10
C VAL A 74 11.66 0.38 -0.01
N ASN A 75 12.56 -0.58 0.13
CA ASN A 75 12.69 -1.73 -0.76
C ASN A 75 11.41 -2.57 -0.73
N MET A 76 10.84 -2.78 0.46
CA MET A 76 9.55 -3.45 0.60
C MET A 76 8.41 -2.68 -0.06
N GLY A 77 8.35 -1.35 0.12
CA GLY A 77 7.38 -0.51 -0.59
C GLY A 77 7.53 -0.58 -2.11
N THR A 78 8.76 -0.61 -2.61
CA THR A 78 9.05 -0.75 -4.04
C THR A 78 8.61 -2.10 -4.60
N ILE A 79 8.79 -3.17 -3.82
CA ILE A 79 8.38 -4.50 -4.24
C ILE A 79 6.87 -4.67 -4.17
N PHE A 80 6.22 -4.24 -3.10
CA PHE A 80 4.81 -4.54 -2.84
C PHE A 80 3.83 -3.50 -3.38
N GLY A 81 4.23 -2.23 -3.44
CA GLY A 81 3.41 -1.13 -3.96
C GLY A 81 2.75 -1.44 -5.31
N PRO A 82 3.47 -1.94 -6.33
CA PRO A 82 2.88 -2.25 -7.63
C PRO A 82 1.83 -3.37 -7.60
N TYR A 83 1.79 -4.20 -6.55
CA TYR A 83 0.87 -5.33 -6.43
C TYR A 83 -0.38 -5.03 -5.61
N ILE A 84 -0.48 -3.86 -4.97
CA ILE A 84 -1.71 -3.46 -4.25
C ILE A 84 -2.60 -2.54 -5.09
N PHE A 85 -2.06 -1.99 -6.18
CA PHE A 85 -2.82 -1.21 -7.15
C PHE A 85 -2.35 -1.54 -8.57
N TRP A 86 -3.25 -1.64 -9.55
CA TRP A 86 -2.93 -1.68 -10.98
C TRP A 86 -4.05 -1.04 -11.81
N LYS A 87 -3.77 -0.69 -13.08
CA LYS A 87 -4.79 -0.28 -14.04
C LYS A 87 -4.88 -1.39 -15.08
N GLU A 88 -6.07 -1.95 -15.29
CA GLU A 88 -6.28 -3.12 -16.16
C GLU A 88 -5.86 -2.90 -17.63
N TYR A 89 -5.82 -1.65 -18.10
CA TYR A 89 -5.64 -1.33 -19.53
C TYR A 89 -4.67 -0.19 -19.83
N SER A 90 -3.92 0.32 -18.84
CA SER A 90 -2.93 1.38 -19.08
C SER A 90 -1.64 1.14 -18.32
N MET A 91 -0.52 1.47 -18.97
CA MET A 91 0.77 1.59 -18.27
C MET A 91 0.62 2.69 -17.21
N LYS A 92 0.86 2.33 -15.94
CA LYS A 92 1.01 3.34 -14.90
C LYS A 92 2.13 4.28 -15.29
N SER A 93 1.94 5.57 -15.07
CA SER A 93 3.09 6.47 -15.15
C SER A 93 4.10 6.09 -14.05
N ILE A 94 5.39 6.33 -14.31
CA ILE A 94 6.44 6.13 -13.31
C ILE A 94 6.12 6.91 -12.02
N SER A 95 5.46 8.06 -12.12
CA SER A 95 5.03 8.87 -10.98
C SER A 95 3.97 8.16 -10.14
N GLU A 96 2.98 7.54 -10.76
CA GLU A 96 1.93 6.78 -10.06
C GLU A 96 2.50 5.58 -9.32
N VAL A 97 3.46 4.88 -9.93
CA VAL A 97 4.18 3.77 -9.26
C VAL A 97 4.89 4.28 -8.01
N LYS A 98 5.60 5.42 -8.09
CA LYS A 98 6.27 6.02 -6.93
C LYS A 98 5.28 6.37 -5.81
N CYS A 99 4.10 6.88 -6.15
CA CYS A 99 3.07 7.21 -5.17
C CYS A 99 2.60 5.98 -4.38
N VAL A 100 2.33 4.87 -5.08
CA VAL A 100 1.86 3.64 -4.42
C VAL A 100 2.99 2.98 -3.62
N ASN A 101 4.23 3.04 -4.09
CA ASN A 101 5.39 2.57 -3.34
C ASN A 101 5.58 3.38 -2.04
N ALA A 102 5.38 4.70 -2.12
CA ALA A 102 5.43 5.58 -0.97
C ALA A 102 4.30 5.28 0.03
N LEU A 103 3.07 5.04 -0.45
CA LEU A 103 1.96 4.57 0.40
C LEU A 103 2.36 3.31 1.15
N PHE A 104 2.83 2.27 0.45
CA PHE A 104 3.14 1.00 1.09
C PHE A 104 4.27 1.15 2.12
N THR A 105 5.29 1.96 1.82
CA THR A 105 6.36 2.31 2.75
C THR A 105 5.82 3.03 4.00
N TYR A 106 4.87 3.94 3.81
CA TYR A 106 4.22 4.68 4.89
C TYR A 106 3.40 3.75 5.80
N LEU A 107 2.63 2.84 5.22
CA LEU A 107 1.86 1.83 5.96
C LEU A 107 2.77 0.91 6.78
N ILE A 108 3.90 0.44 6.22
CA ILE A 108 4.87 -0.37 6.97
C ILE A 108 5.44 0.42 8.15
N THR A 109 5.69 1.72 7.95
CA THR A 109 6.32 2.58 8.94
C THR A 109 5.42 2.87 10.12
N ASN A 110 4.12 3.03 9.87
CA ASN A 110 3.12 3.43 10.85
C ASN A 110 2.06 2.34 11.09
N ILE A 111 2.42 1.06 10.93
CA ILE A 111 1.45 -0.05 10.91
C ILE A 111 0.55 -0.09 12.15
N SER A 112 1.09 0.23 13.33
CA SER A 112 0.34 0.31 14.59
C SER A 112 -0.88 1.22 14.50
N ASP A 113 -0.78 2.29 13.72
CA ASP A 113 -1.84 3.28 13.60
C ASP A 113 -2.96 2.78 12.69
N PHE A 114 -2.80 1.73 11.90
CA PHE A 114 -3.79 1.27 10.92
C PHE A 114 -4.44 -0.08 11.26
N ILE A 115 -4.01 -0.76 12.33
CA ILE A 115 -4.51 -2.10 12.69
C ILE A 115 -6.02 -2.08 12.94
N ASP A 116 -6.50 -1.07 13.66
CA ASP A 116 -7.92 -0.85 13.96
C ASP A 116 -8.75 -0.80 12.68
N VAL A 117 -8.41 0.14 11.80
CA VAL A 117 -9.13 0.42 10.56
C VAL A 117 -9.08 -0.74 9.56
N MET A 118 -8.02 -1.56 9.60
CA MET A 118 -7.90 -2.71 8.70
C MET A 118 -8.60 -3.97 9.22
N LEU A 119 -9.02 -4.00 10.50
CA LEU A 119 -9.72 -5.13 11.13
C LEU A 119 -11.20 -4.87 11.41
N ASP A 120 -11.62 -3.61 11.48
CA ASP A 120 -13.04 -3.20 11.42
C ASP A 120 -13.71 -3.76 10.15
#